data_AF-A0A534YMY6-F1
#
_entry.id   AF-A0A534YMY6-F1
#
_cell.length_a   1.000
_cell.length_b   1.000
_cell.length_c   1.000
_cell.angle_alpha   90.00
_cell.angle_beta   90.00
_cell.angle_gamma   90.00
#
_symmetry.space_group_name_H-M   'P 1'
#
loop_
_entity.id
_entity.type
_entity.pdbx_description
1 polymer ?
#
loop_
_entity_poly.entity_id
_entity_poly.type
_entity_poly.pdbx_seq_one_letter_code
_entity_poly.pdbx_strand_id
1 'polypeptide(L)'
;MTSDSATFPGSSRFLRKGTGPASSACESYARREEPGRPGALRGGGQPSKVRTFMGHPMPQTQRLEPPPPDSQVRFRLRKLLSVAKSHKRALILTHDNPDPDAVASACGLAFLLDQAARVHAQAAYGGIIGRAENKALLKVLHLPIVAVGKIDTRHFDLVCLVDTQPEVGNYSLAARAAPQLVIDHHPARPASLLSAFHDVGGPAGATSTLVSQYLRAAKLVPGPALATALFYGIKSDTRDLGREVEGADVDCYNWLFPYVDKQALSRIEHPQVPGRYFAAYHRAYERARLHGKGQGVIVDMGEVYVPEIVPEVAEKLVSLERLRWSLATGAYRGELYLSLRLNDRRINAGRLVREICAPLGGSAGGHGAMAGARVPLSGRPPSKVAEEVAEAFLRAFHVRTGPGVPLVPQT
;
A
#
# COMPACT_ATOMS: atom_id res chain seq x y z
N MET A 1 -0.36 -18.34 -48.84
CA MET A 1 -0.93 -19.57 -49.45
C MET A 1 -0.82 -20.64 -48.39
N THR A 2 -1.84 -21.15 -47.72
CA THR A 2 -3.31 -21.19 -47.81
C THR A 2 -3.78 -21.45 -46.37
N SER A 3 -4.45 -20.51 -45.70
CA SER A 3 -5.91 -20.50 -45.48
C SER A 3 -6.51 -21.87 -45.15
N ASP A 4 -6.99 -22.05 -43.91
CA ASP A 4 -8.29 -22.67 -43.70
C ASP A 4 -9.00 -22.10 -42.46
N SER A 5 -10.19 -21.64 -42.74
CA SER A 5 -11.18 -20.98 -41.90
C SER A 5 -12.29 -21.96 -41.58
N ALA A 6 -12.74 -22.02 -40.32
CA ALA A 6 -14.00 -22.67 -39.97
C ALA A 6 -14.86 -21.72 -39.13
N THR A 7 -15.81 -21.11 -39.83
CA THR A 7 -16.93 -20.31 -39.34
C THR A 7 -18.13 -21.24 -39.11
N PHE A 8 -18.88 -21.08 -38.01
CA PHE A 8 -20.28 -21.52 -37.94
C PHE A 8 -21.13 -20.45 -37.21
N PRO A 9 -22.43 -20.35 -37.53
CA PRO A 9 -23.19 -19.10 -37.57
C PRO A 9 -24.07 -18.84 -36.34
N GLY A 10 -24.62 -17.62 -36.28
CA GLY A 10 -25.53 -17.16 -35.23
C GLY A 10 -27.03 -17.30 -35.51
N SER A 11 -27.79 -16.47 -34.77
CA SER A 11 -29.25 -16.30 -34.70
C SER A 11 -29.95 -17.25 -33.70
N SER A 12 -30.98 -16.89 -32.94
CA SER A 12 -31.94 -15.78 -33.03
C SER A 12 -32.64 -15.51 -31.68
N ARG A 13 -33.10 -14.26 -31.53
CA ARG A 13 -34.09 -13.78 -30.55
C ARG A 13 -35.36 -14.65 -30.48
N PHE A 14 -35.95 -14.78 -29.30
CA PHE A 14 -37.40 -14.93 -29.15
C PHE A 14 -37.94 -14.04 -28.02
N LEU A 15 -38.85 -13.16 -28.42
CA LEU A 15 -39.76 -12.33 -27.60
C LEU A 15 -41.18 -12.87 -27.86
N ARG A 16 -41.97 -13.11 -26.81
CA ARG A 16 -43.45 -13.13 -26.75
C ARG A 16 -43.80 -13.20 -25.24
N LYS A 17 -44.34 -12.19 -24.56
CA LYS A 17 -45.68 -11.54 -24.59
C LYS A 17 -46.88 -12.49 -24.42
N GLY A 18 -47.58 -12.31 -23.28
CA GLY A 18 -48.96 -12.66 -22.97
C GLY A 18 -49.20 -12.45 -21.45
N THR A 19 -49.67 -11.29 -20.96
CA THR A 19 -51.06 -10.77 -20.82
C THR A 19 -51.96 -11.57 -19.86
N GLY A 20 -52.35 -10.96 -18.73
CA GLY A 20 -53.47 -11.37 -17.86
C GLY A 20 -53.37 -10.79 -16.44
N PRO A 21 -54.46 -10.40 -15.75
CA PRO A 21 -54.61 -9.04 -15.23
C PRO A 21 -54.51 -8.85 -13.70
N ALA A 22 -54.56 -7.56 -13.33
CA ALA A 22 -54.46 -6.94 -12.02
C ALA A 22 -55.59 -7.27 -11.03
N SER A 23 -55.30 -7.14 -9.73
CA SER A 23 -55.86 -6.09 -8.83
C SER A 23 -55.94 -6.53 -7.35
N SER A 24 -56.08 -5.51 -6.50
CA SER A 24 -56.37 -5.51 -5.05
C SER A 24 -55.18 -5.70 -4.11
N ALA A 25 -55.04 -4.96 -3.02
CA ALA A 25 -55.53 -3.65 -2.60
C ALA A 25 -54.69 -3.30 -1.35
N CYS A 26 -54.14 -2.09 -1.31
CA CYS A 26 -53.63 -1.48 -0.09
C CYS A 26 -54.82 -1.13 0.80
N GLU A 27 -54.92 -1.78 1.96
CA GLU A 27 -55.81 -1.31 3.03
C GLU A 27 -55.03 -0.44 4.02
N SER A 28 -55.14 0.87 3.78
CA SER A 28 -54.96 1.91 4.77
C SER A 28 -56.20 1.99 5.67
N TYR A 29 -56.06 1.68 6.96
CA TYR A 29 -57.10 1.98 7.95
C TYR A 29 -56.74 3.26 8.72
N ALA A 30 -57.35 4.36 8.29
CA ALA A 30 -57.56 5.55 9.09
C ALA A 30 -59.00 5.53 9.63
N ARG A 31 -59.18 5.53 10.96
CA ARG A 31 -60.42 5.94 11.63
C ARG A 31 -60.04 6.71 12.90
N ARG A 32 -60.25 8.03 12.87
CA ARG A 32 -61.34 8.77 13.52
C ARG A 32 -61.10 9.02 15.00
N GLU A 33 -60.64 10.24 15.29
CA GLU A 33 -60.77 10.89 16.59
C GLU A 33 -62.21 11.33 16.81
N GLU A 34 -62.71 11.22 18.05
CA GLU A 34 -63.51 12.24 18.75
C GLU A 34 -63.52 11.97 20.28
N PRO A 35 -63.80 12.99 21.13
CA PRO A 35 -63.13 13.17 22.42
C PRO A 35 -64.01 12.88 23.66
N GLY A 36 -63.40 12.56 24.81
CA GLY A 36 -64.16 12.44 26.06
C GLY A 36 -63.42 12.08 27.36
N ARG A 37 -62.92 13.12 28.04
CA ARG A 37 -62.79 13.34 29.51
C ARG A 37 -61.78 12.55 30.37
N PRO A 38 -61.29 13.18 31.47
CA PRO A 38 -59.97 12.91 32.04
C PRO A 38 -60.02 12.02 33.29
N GLY A 39 -59.23 10.94 33.27
CA GLY A 39 -58.96 10.10 34.44
C GLY A 39 -57.57 10.40 34.99
N ALA A 40 -57.51 10.94 36.20
CA ALA A 40 -56.28 11.19 36.93
C ALA A 40 -55.59 9.87 37.30
N LEU A 41 -54.35 9.68 36.86
CA LEU A 41 -53.42 8.73 37.48
C LEU A 41 -52.05 9.38 37.62
N ARG A 42 -51.67 9.57 38.88
CA ARG A 42 -50.34 9.93 39.33
C ARG A 42 -49.35 8.84 38.89
N GLY A 43 -48.33 9.22 38.14
CA GLY A 43 -47.16 8.40 37.87
C GLY A 43 -45.94 9.30 37.82
N GLY A 44 -45.16 9.30 38.92
CA GLY A 44 -43.89 10.00 38.98
C GLY A 44 -42.87 9.33 38.04
N GLY A 45 -42.59 9.97 36.91
CA GLY A 45 -41.46 9.67 36.06
C GLY A 45 -40.49 10.85 36.08
N GLN A 46 -39.32 10.66 36.67
CA GLN A 46 -38.21 11.60 36.52
C GLN A 46 -37.90 11.76 35.03
N PRO A 47 -37.63 12.97 34.52
CA PRO A 47 -37.18 13.14 33.15
C PRO A 47 -35.84 12.41 32.99
N SER A 48 -35.82 11.47 32.05
CA SER A 48 -34.63 10.73 31.63
C SER A 48 -33.51 11.71 31.32
N LYS A 49 -32.44 11.67 32.11
CA LYS A 49 -31.18 12.34 31.77
C LYS A 49 -30.65 11.68 30.49
N VAL A 50 -30.85 12.33 29.35
CA VAL A 50 -30.05 12.07 28.15
C VAL A 50 -28.62 12.40 28.56
N ARG A 51 -27.83 11.37 28.85
CA ARG A 51 -26.39 11.52 28.99
C ARG A 51 -25.86 11.92 27.63
N THR A 52 -25.57 13.20 27.46
CA THR A 52 -24.77 13.69 26.35
C THR A 52 -23.39 13.04 26.47
N PHE A 53 -23.19 11.92 25.78
CA PHE A 53 -21.87 11.33 25.55
C PHE A 53 -21.13 12.18 24.51
N MET A 54 -20.85 13.44 24.84
CA MET A 54 -19.77 14.18 24.18
C MET A 54 -18.67 14.31 25.22
N GLY A 55 -17.73 13.38 25.06
CA GLY A 55 -16.73 13.02 26.06
C GLY A 55 -15.76 14.13 26.42
N HIS A 56 -14.98 13.80 27.44
CA HIS A 56 -13.83 14.54 27.95
C HIS A 56 -13.00 15.22 26.83
N PRO A 57 -12.39 16.39 27.12
CA PRO A 57 -11.43 16.99 26.19
C PRO A 57 -10.44 15.92 25.77
N MET A 58 -10.19 15.84 24.46
CA MET A 58 -9.28 14.89 23.86
C MET A 58 -8.01 14.85 24.72
N PRO A 59 -7.55 13.66 25.17
CA PRO A 59 -6.20 13.56 25.73
C PRO A 59 -5.26 14.23 24.73
N GLN A 60 -4.24 14.96 25.18
CA GLN A 60 -3.27 15.64 24.31
C GLN A 60 -2.76 14.65 23.25
N THR A 61 -3.47 14.59 22.12
CA THR A 61 -3.06 13.89 20.93
C THR A 61 -1.72 14.49 20.60
N GLN A 62 -0.70 13.65 20.37
CA GLN A 62 0.60 14.10 19.87
C GLN A 62 0.33 15.16 18.82
N ARG A 63 0.65 16.40 19.16
CA ARG A 63 0.34 17.54 18.29
C ARG A 63 1.23 17.31 17.07
N LEU A 64 0.62 17.09 15.91
CA LEU A 64 1.36 16.91 14.67
C LEU A 64 2.33 18.07 14.50
N GLU A 65 3.57 17.79 14.07
CA GLU A 65 4.49 18.87 13.76
C GLU A 65 3.90 19.70 12.61
N PRO A 66 3.88 21.04 12.72
CA PRO A 66 3.34 21.86 11.65
C PRO A 66 4.13 21.66 10.35
N PRO A 67 3.51 21.89 9.18
CA PRO A 67 4.25 21.88 7.93
C PRO A 67 5.44 22.85 7.99
N PRO A 68 6.57 22.53 7.35
CA PRO A 68 7.72 23.42 7.34
C PRO A 68 7.34 24.77 6.71
N PRO A 69 7.93 25.89 7.18
CA PRO A 69 7.68 27.20 6.59
C PRO A 69 7.94 27.19 5.08
N ASP A 70 7.10 27.88 4.31
CA ASP A 70 7.22 27.98 2.84
C ASP A 70 8.62 28.50 2.39
N SER A 71 9.26 29.35 3.19
CA SER A 71 10.64 29.80 2.94
C SER A 71 11.67 28.66 2.97
N GLN A 72 11.51 27.69 3.87
CA GLN A 72 12.36 26.51 3.98
C GLN A 72 12.18 25.58 2.78
N VAL A 73 10.93 25.30 2.40
CA VAL A 73 10.60 24.47 1.23
C VAL A 73 11.15 25.13 -0.05
N ARG A 74 10.96 26.44 -0.23
CA ARG A 74 11.51 27.19 -1.38
C ARG A 74 13.04 27.20 -1.40
N PHE A 75 13.69 27.21 -0.24
CA PHE A 75 15.15 27.10 -0.17
C PHE A 75 15.63 25.72 -0.63
N ARG A 76 15.02 24.64 -0.16
CA ARG A 76 15.31 23.28 -0.64
C ARG A 76 15.03 23.12 -2.13
N LEU A 77 13.88 23.63 -2.60
CA LEU A 77 13.54 23.63 -4.02
C LEU A 77 14.61 24.31 -4.87
N ARG A 78 15.12 25.48 -4.46
CA ARG A 78 16.20 26.18 -5.18
C ARG A 78 17.46 25.32 -5.29
N LYS A 79 17.85 24.61 -4.22
CA LYS A 79 18.99 23.69 -4.25
C LYS A 79 18.77 22.50 -5.18
N LEU A 80 17.60 21.86 -5.09
CA LEU A 80 17.20 20.77 -5.97
C LEU A 80 17.30 21.20 -7.44
N LEU A 81 16.69 22.35 -7.78
CA LEU A 81 16.69 22.88 -9.14
C LEU A 81 18.09 23.32 -9.60
N SER A 82 18.96 23.82 -8.70
CA SER A 82 20.34 24.19 -9.09
C SER A 82 21.16 22.96 -9.50
N VAL A 83 20.99 21.83 -8.81
CA VAL A 83 21.64 20.58 -9.20
C VAL A 83 21.04 20.10 -10.53
N ALA A 84 19.71 20.06 -10.64
CA ALA A 84 19.04 19.57 -11.84
C ALA A 84 19.41 20.35 -13.11
N LYS A 85 19.46 21.69 -13.05
CA LYS A 85 19.75 22.56 -14.20
C LYS A 85 21.15 22.39 -14.81
N SER A 86 22.06 21.71 -14.12
CA SER A 86 23.38 21.36 -14.67
C SER A 86 23.37 20.10 -15.56
N HIS A 87 22.20 19.47 -15.73
CA HIS A 87 22.00 18.22 -16.47
C HIS A 87 20.93 18.38 -17.55
N LYS A 88 20.83 17.41 -18.47
CA LYS A 88 19.85 17.44 -19.57
C LYS A 88 18.77 16.37 -19.44
N ARG A 89 19.10 15.20 -18.87
CA ARG A 89 18.23 14.02 -18.85
C ARG A 89 18.28 13.32 -17.49
N ALA A 90 17.16 13.32 -16.80
CA ALA A 90 17.03 12.70 -15.48
C ALA A 90 16.43 11.30 -15.56
N LEU A 91 17.03 10.35 -14.84
CA LEU A 91 16.47 9.05 -14.52
C LEU A 91 16.04 9.08 -13.05
N ILE A 92 14.76 8.86 -12.78
CA ILE A 92 14.22 8.83 -11.42
C ILE A 92 13.86 7.39 -11.09
N LEU A 93 14.57 6.80 -10.14
CA LEU A 93 14.37 5.42 -9.70
C LEU A 93 13.67 5.39 -8.34
N THR A 94 12.74 4.45 -8.23
CA THR A 94 12.12 4.04 -6.98
C THR A 94 12.89 2.90 -6.33
N HIS A 95 12.46 2.46 -5.15
CA HIS A 95 12.76 1.10 -4.72
C HIS A 95 12.17 0.05 -5.70
N ASP A 96 12.73 -1.17 -5.71
CA ASP A 96 12.20 -2.29 -6.50
C ASP A 96 10.88 -2.77 -5.92
N ASN A 97 9.98 -3.21 -6.80
CA ASN A 97 8.59 -3.57 -6.49
C ASN A 97 7.84 -2.38 -5.87
N PRO A 98 7.75 -1.23 -6.57
CA PRO A 98 7.31 0.02 -5.99
C PRO A 98 5.84 -0.04 -5.54
N ASP A 99 5.58 0.64 -4.44
CA ASP A 99 4.23 0.90 -3.95
C ASP A 99 3.65 2.21 -4.55
N PRO A 100 2.43 2.62 -4.18
CA PRO A 100 1.85 3.85 -4.70
C PRO A 100 2.65 5.11 -4.39
N ASP A 101 3.30 5.19 -3.22
CA ASP A 101 4.05 6.38 -2.80
C ASP A 101 5.30 6.55 -3.66
N ALA A 102 6.05 5.46 -3.85
CA ALA A 102 7.20 5.42 -4.72
C ALA A 102 6.86 5.82 -6.18
N VAL A 103 5.80 5.21 -6.74
CA VAL A 103 5.35 5.50 -8.12
C VAL A 103 4.94 6.96 -8.27
N ALA A 104 4.13 7.47 -7.35
CA ALA A 104 3.62 8.83 -7.40
C ALA A 104 4.75 9.87 -7.23
N SER A 105 5.65 9.64 -6.29
CA SER A 105 6.83 10.47 -6.04
C SER A 105 7.74 10.55 -7.26
N ALA A 106 7.98 9.43 -7.94
CA ALA A 106 8.81 9.40 -9.15
C ALA A 106 8.19 10.20 -10.29
N CYS A 107 6.89 10.03 -10.53
CA CYS A 107 6.17 10.79 -11.55
C CYS A 107 6.08 12.29 -11.20
N GLY A 108 5.88 12.62 -9.92
CA GLY A 108 5.81 14.00 -9.44
C GLY A 108 7.15 14.72 -9.54
N LEU A 109 8.25 14.05 -9.20
CA LEU A 109 9.60 14.60 -9.41
C LEU A 109 9.90 14.75 -10.90
N ALA A 110 9.50 13.80 -11.75
CA ALA A 110 9.69 13.91 -13.20
C ALA A 110 8.98 15.15 -13.76
N PHE A 111 7.73 15.36 -13.36
CA PHE A 111 6.95 16.55 -13.70
C PHE A 111 7.61 17.84 -13.19
N LEU A 112 8.09 17.86 -11.95
CA LEU A 112 8.81 19.01 -11.39
C LEU A 112 10.06 19.37 -12.21
N LEU A 113 10.90 18.38 -12.53
CA LEU A 113 12.15 18.60 -13.25
C LEU A 113 11.91 19.07 -14.69
N ASP A 114 10.93 18.48 -15.37
CA ASP A 114 10.56 18.88 -16.74
C ASP A 114 10.05 20.33 -16.77
N GLN A 115 9.15 20.69 -15.85
CA GLN A 115 8.51 22.00 -15.84
C GLN A 115 9.40 23.12 -15.29
N ALA A 116 10.13 22.87 -14.19
CA ALA A 116 10.88 23.91 -13.47
C ALA A 116 12.38 23.94 -13.81
N ALA A 117 12.97 22.82 -14.22
CA ALA A 117 14.39 22.74 -14.58
C ALA A 117 14.63 22.58 -16.09
N ARG A 118 13.58 22.30 -16.89
CA ARG A 118 13.69 21.99 -18.33
C ARG A 118 14.60 20.78 -18.60
N VAL A 119 14.57 19.81 -17.69
CA VAL A 119 15.32 18.55 -17.75
C VAL A 119 14.36 17.44 -18.15
N HIS A 120 14.65 16.72 -19.24
CA HIS A 120 13.82 15.61 -19.67
C HIS A 120 13.93 14.46 -18.67
N ALA A 121 12.88 14.22 -17.89
CA ALA A 121 12.90 13.24 -16.80
C ALA A 121 12.08 11.98 -17.13
N GLN A 122 12.66 10.81 -16.88
CA GLN A 122 11.98 9.51 -16.99
C GLN A 122 11.90 8.86 -15.61
N ALA A 123 10.68 8.62 -15.14
CA ALA A 123 10.44 7.77 -13.97
C ALA A 123 10.60 6.30 -14.36
N ALA A 124 11.29 5.52 -13.54
CA ALA A 124 11.48 4.09 -13.76
C ALA A 124 11.51 3.27 -12.46
N TYR A 125 11.21 1.98 -12.56
CA TYR A 125 11.22 1.04 -11.43
C TYR A 125 11.87 -0.29 -11.80
N GLY A 126 12.46 -0.96 -10.81
CA GLY A 126 12.84 -2.37 -10.92
C GLY A 126 11.84 -3.31 -10.26
N GLY A 127 12.04 -4.61 -10.44
CA GLY A 127 11.16 -5.64 -9.89
C GLY A 127 9.78 -5.72 -10.56
N ILE A 128 8.77 -6.11 -9.79
CA ILE A 128 7.40 -6.41 -10.23
C ILE A 128 6.42 -5.53 -9.46
N ILE A 129 5.43 -5.00 -10.18
CA ILE A 129 4.27 -4.37 -9.55
C ILE A 129 3.16 -5.42 -9.54
N GLY A 130 3.05 -6.19 -8.45
CA GLY A 130 2.15 -7.34 -8.36
C GLY A 130 0.79 -7.07 -7.73
N ARG A 131 0.73 -6.19 -6.72
CA ARG A 131 -0.51 -5.81 -6.02
C ARG A 131 -1.56 -5.23 -6.97
N ALA A 132 -2.82 -5.57 -6.74
CA ALA A 132 -3.91 -5.21 -7.65
C ALA A 132 -4.12 -3.70 -7.71
N GLU A 133 -4.04 -3.03 -6.57
CA GLU A 133 -4.18 -1.59 -6.39
C GLU A 133 -3.04 -0.87 -7.11
N ASN A 134 -1.80 -1.32 -6.95
CA ASN A 134 -0.64 -0.71 -7.61
C ASN A 134 -0.69 -0.89 -9.14
N LYS A 135 -1.18 -2.04 -9.63
CA LYS A 135 -1.45 -2.24 -11.07
C LYS A 135 -2.56 -1.31 -11.56
N ALA A 136 -3.62 -1.16 -10.76
CA ALA A 136 -4.73 -0.27 -11.09
C ALA A 136 -4.27 1.19 -11.12
N LEU A 137 -3.41 1.62 -10.20
CA LEU A 137 -2.81 2.96 -10.17
C LEU A 137 -2.19 3.31 -11.53
N LEU A 138 -1.30 2.45 -12.02
CA LEU A 138 -0.65 2.66 -13.33
C LEU A 138 -1.64 2.62 -14.49
N LYS A 139 -2.55 1.64 -14.49
CA LYS A 139 -3.48 1.41 -15.59
C LYS A 139 -4.54 2.49 -15.71
N VAL A 140 -5.10 2.92 -14.59
CA VAL A 140 -6.22 3.88 -14.52
C VAL A 140 -5.73 5.30 -14.75
N LEU A 141 -4.56 5.66 -14.24
CA LEU A 141 -4.01 7.03 -14.35
C LEU A 141 -3.08 7.22 -15.54
N HIS A 142 -2.70 6.14 -16.24
CA HIS A 142 -1.76 6.17 -17.37
C HIS A 142 -0.43 6.86 -17.01
N LEU A 143 0.12 6.57 -15.82
CA LEU A 143 1.32 7.23 -15.32
C LEU A 143 2.55 6.90 -16.19
N PRO A 144 3.41 7.89 -16.52
CA PRO A 144 4.54 7.73 -17.43
C PRO A 144 5.78 7.13 -16.73
N ILE A 145 5.61 5.96 -16.10
CA ILE A 145 6.68 5.22 -15.44
C ILE A 145 6.92 3.88 -16.15
N VAL A 146 8.17 3.51 -16.35
CA VAL A 146 8.55 2.32 -17.11
C VAL A 146 9.46 1.39 -16.31
N ALA A 147 9.44 0.10 -16.64
CA ALA A 147 10.40 -0.84 -16.06
C ALA A 147 11.83 -0.45 -16.50
N VAL A 148 12.76 -0.36 -15.56
CA VAL A 148 14.15 0.07 -15.81
C VAL A 148 14.87 -0.85 -16.81
N GLY A 149 14.52 -2.14 -16.85
CA GLY A 149 15.06 -3.08 -17.83
C GLY A 149 14.64 -2.80 -19.29
N LYS A 150 13.72 -1.84 -19.53
CA LYS A 150 13.29 -1.41 -20.87
C LYS A 150 13.96 -0.12 -21.34
N ILE A 151 14.83 0.48 -20.52
CA ILE A 151 15.49 1.74 -20.84
C ILE A 151 17.01 1.56 -20.86
N ASP A 152 17.66 2.28 -21.77
CA ASP A 152 19.12 2.41 -21.74
C ASP A 152 19.50 3.51 -20.74
N THR A 153 19.96 3.10 -19.56
CA THR A 153 20.29 4.02 -18.47
C THR A 153 21.50 4.91 -18.76
N ARG A 154 22.32 4.58 -19.78
CA ARG A 154 23.50 5.37 -20.18
C ARG A 154 23.14 6.73 -20.79
N HIS A 155 21.88 6.91 -21.18
CA HIS A 155 21.39 8.15 -21.77
C HIS A 155 21.01 9.24 -20.75
N PHE A 156 21.12 8.95 -19.46
CA PHE A 156 20.74 9.86 -18.39
C PHE A 156 22.00 10.36 -17.67
N ASP A 157 22.11 11.68 -17.55
CA ASP A 157 23.24 12.35 -16.90
C ASP A 157 22.91 12.73 -15.44
N LEU A 158 21.63 12.71 -15.06
CA LEU A 158 21.15 12.89 -13.69
C LEU A 158 20.43 11.64 -13.18
N VAL A 159 20.86 11.08 -12.06
CA VAL A 159 20.21 9.96 -11.38
C VAL A 159 19.59 10.44 -10.07
N CYS A 160 18.30 10.19 -9.92
CA CYS A 160 17.53 10.54 -8.73
C CYS A 160 17.00 9.26 -8.07
N LEU A 161 17.03 9.19 -6.74
CA LEU A 161 16.28 8.21 -5.97
C LEU A 161 15.12 8.89 -5.27
N VAL A 162 13.95 8.24 -5.33
CA VAL A 162 12.77 8.61 -4.55
C VAL A 162 12.28 7.40 -3.77
N ASP A 163 11.83 7.64 -2.55
CA ASP A 163 11.29 6.61 -1.66
C ASP A 163 12.25 5.42 -1.44
N THR A 164 13.54 5.72 -1.56
CA THR A 164 14.64 4.78 -1.34
C THR A 164 15.95 5.54 -1.20
N GLN A 165 16.96 4.85 -0.68
CA GLN A 165 18.26 5.44 -0.38
C GLN A 165 19.41 4.52 -0.83
N PRO A 166 20.61 5.06 -1.13
CA PRO A 166 21.71 4.28 -1.72
C PRO A 166 22.08 3.01 -0.94
N GLU A 167 22.12 3.08 0.39
CA GLU A 167 22.48 1.96 1.27
C GLU A 167 21.40 0.88 1.40
N VAL A 168 20.15 1.16 1.01
CA VAL A 168 19.07 0.17 1.07
C VAL A 168 19.32 -0.93 0.04
N GLY A 169 19.97 -0.60 -1.09
CA GLY A 169 20.35 -1.56 -2.12
C GLY A 169 19.16 -2.22 -2.84
N ASN A 170 17.95 -1.72 -2.62
CA ASN A 170 16.71 -2.24 -3.20
C ASN A 170 16.25 -1.37 -4.39
N TYR A 171 17.14 -1.08 -5.33
CA TYR A 171 16.79 -0.38 -6.58
C TYR A 171 17.67 -0.92 -7.71
N SER A 172 17.04 -1.20 -8.85
CA SER A 172 17.71 -1.80 -10.00
C SER A 172 18.47 -0.76 -10.84
N LEU A 173 19.78 -0.61 -10.61
CA LEU A 173 20.68 0.18 -11.45
C LEU A 173 22.01 -0.55 -11.70
N ALA A 174 22.32 -0.84 -12.97
CA ALA A 174 23.43 -1.71 -13.36
C ALA A 174 24.84 -1.07 -13.21
N ALA A 175 24.97 0.26 -13.08
CA ALA A 175 26.27 0.93 -13.02
C ALA A 175 26.29 2.19 -12.11
N ARG A 176 26.92 2.03 -10.94
CA ARG A 176 27.77 2.92 -10.09
C ARG A 176 27.71 4.46 -10.09
N ALA A 177 26.89 5.16 -10.86
CA ALA A 177 26.71 6.59 -10.62
C ALA A 177 26.02 6.77 -9.25
N ALA A 178 26.71 7.41 -8.31
CA ALA A 178 26.08 7.79 -7.06
C ALA A 178 24.91 8.72 -7.39
N PRO A 179 23.70 8.45 -6.87
CA PRO A 179 22.55 9.29 -7.16
C PRO A 179 22.82 10.72 -6.68
N GLN A 180 22.53 11.69 -7.54
CA GLN A 180 22.79 13.10 -7.23
C GLN A 180 21.63 13.75 -6.48
N LEU A 181 20.39 13.27 -6.68
CA LEU A 181 19.20 13.69 -5.92
C LEU A 181 18.64 12.50 -5.13
N VAL A 182 18.38 12.67 -3.85
CA VAL A 182 17.71 11.65 -3.02
C VAL A 182 16.57 12.30 -2.23
N ILE A 183 15.34 11.82 -2.40
CA ILE A 183 14.16 12.31 -1.67
C ILE A 183 13.46 11.12 -1.04
N ASP A 184 13.42 11.06 0.28
CA ASP A 184 12.88 9.90 1.00
C ASP A 184 12.36 10.33 2.38
N HIS A 185 11.15 9.91 2.75
CA HIS A 185 10.59 10.21 4.06
C HIS A 185 11.16 9.33 5.19
N HIS A 186 11.80 8.20 4.86
CA HIS A 186 12.41 7.31 5.85
C HIS A 186 13.60 7.96 6.59
N PRO A 187 14.03 7.40 7.74
CA PRO A 187 15.23 7.87 8.44
C PRO A 187 16.46 7.96 7.52
N ALA A 188 17.22 9.05 7.66
CA ALA A 188 18.38 9.32 6.82
C ALA A 188 19.46 8.24 6.94
N ARG A 189 20.06 7.89 5.79
CA ARG A 189 21.23 7.02 5.68
C ARG A 189 22.49 7.83 5.37
N PRO A 190 23.66 7.48 5.93
CA PRO A 190 24.90 8.21 5.69
C PRO A 190 25.23 8.45 4.21
N ALA A 191 25.10 7.44 3.35
CA ALA A 191 25.38 7.59 1.92
C ALA A 191 24.44 8.58 1.21
N SER A 192 23.20 8.76 1.68
CA SER A 192 22.26 9.75 1.12
C SER A 192 22.78 11.17 1.30
N LEU A 193 23.48 11.45 2.40
CA LEU A 193 24.02 12.76 2.73
C LEU A 193 25.18 13.18 1.81
N LEU A 194 25.75 12.24 1.05
CA LEU A 194 26.79 12.50 0.05
C LEU A 194 26.22 12.96 -1.30
N SER A 195 24.91 12.83 -1.50
CA SER A 195 24.24 13.25 -2.73
C SER A 195 24.27 14.78 -2.85
N ALA A 196 24.43 15.29 -4.07
CA ALA A 196 24.47 16.74 -4.34
C ALA A 196 23.23 17.48 -3.80
N PHE A 197 22.10 16.79 -3.73
CA PHE A 197 20.94 17.20 -2.97
C PHE A 197 20.31 15.99 -2.29
N HIS A 198 19.87 16.18 -1.05
CA HIS A 198 19.09 15.20 -0.32
C HIS A 198 17.99 15.91 0.50
N ASP A 199 16.79 15.32 0.51
CA ASP A 199 15.74 15.63 1.48
C ASP A 199 15.28 14.31 2.09
N VAL A 200 15.89 13.97 3.23
CA VAL A 200 15.75 12.68 3.90
C VAL A 200 15.57 12.84 5.41
N GLY A 201 14.82 11.94 6.04
CA GLY A 201 14.63 11.90 7.49
C GLY A 201 13.85 13.09 8.09
N GLY A 202 13.13 13.85 7.27
CA GLY A 202 12.23 14.91 7.71
C GLY A 202 10.89 14.39 8.24
N PRO A 203 10.10 15.21 8.96
CA PRO A 203 8.78 14.83 9.48
C PRO A 203 7.75 14.81 8.34
N ALA A 204 7.72 13.72 7.58
CA ALA A 204 6.72 13.44 6.57
C ALA A 204 6.36 11.96 6.63
N GLY A 205 5.07 11.66 6.51
CA GLY A 205 4.54 10.31 6.48
C GLY A 205 4.63 9.61 5.13
N ALA A 206 4.98 10.35 4.07
CA ALA A 206 5.15 9.82 2.72
C ALA A 206 6.16 10.66 1.90
N THR A 207 6.87 10.04 0.97
CA THR A 207 7.71 10.72 -0.02
C THR A 207 6.86 11.60 -0.95
N SER A 208 5.62 11.21 -1.25
CA SER A 208 4.66 12.01 -2.04
C SER A 208 4.35 13.35 -1.36
N THR A 209 4.40 13.41 -0.03
CA THR A 209 4.26 14.67 0.73
C THR A 209 5.42 15.62 0.43
N LEU A 210 6.66 15.12 0.44
CA LEU A 210 7.85 15.92 0.10
C LEU A 210 7.76 16.45 -1.34
N VAL A 211 7.43 15.59 -2.30
CA VAL A 211 7.28 15.97 -3.71
C VAL A 211 6.14 16.99 -3.90
N SER A 212 5.01 16.81 -3.21
CA SER A 212 3.88 17.73 -3.27
C SER A 212 4.22 19.12 -2.73
N GLN A 213 5.00 19.20 -1.65
CA GLN A 213 5.52 20.47 -1.14
C GLN A 213 6.38 21.18 -2.19
N TYR A 214 7.21 20.45 -2.92
CA TYR A 214 8.02 21.03 -4.00
C TYR A 214 7.19 21.55 -5.17
N LEU A 215 6.18 20.80 -5.61
CA LEU A 215 5.25 21.26 -6.66
C LEU A 215 4.53 22.53 -6.24
N ARG A 216 4.00 22.57 -5.01
CA ARG A 216 3.32 23.75 -4.45
C ARG A 216 4.26 24.96 -4.35
N ALA A 217 5.48 24.76 -3.85
CA ALA A 217 6.49 25.81 -3.76
C ALA A 217 6.96 26.33 -5.13
N ALA A 218 6.98 25.45 -6.14
CA ALA A 218 7.24 25.80 -7.54
C ALA A 218 6.03 26.46 -8.23
N LYS A 219 4.88 26.56 -7.55
CA LYS A 219 3.60 27.02 -8.11
C LYS A 219 3.13 26.19 -9.29
N LEU A 220 3.45 24.89 -9.29
CA LEU A 220 3.03 23.92 -10.29
C LEU A 220 1.84 23.13 -9.75
N VAL A 221 0.69 23.30 -10.39
CA VAL A 221 -0.51 22.49 -10.09
C VAL A 221 -0.49 21.25 -10.99
N PRO A 222 -0.41 20.03 -10.44
CA PRO A 222 -0.43 18.82 -11.25
C PRO A 222 -1.80 18.61 -11.90
N GLY A 223 -1.82 17.98 -13.08
CA GLY A 223 -3.07 17.52 -13.69
C GLY A 223 -3.74 16.40 -12.88
N PRO A 224 -5.02 16.08 -13.15
CA PRO A 224 -5.80 15.17 -12.30
C PRO A 224 -5.18 13.80 -12.06
N ALA A 225 -4.53 13.21 -13.08
CA ALA A 225 -3.87 11.93 -12.95
C ALA A 225 -2.71 11.96 -11.93
N LEU A 226 -1.80 12.94 -12.05
CA LEU A 226 -0.68 13.07 -11.13
C LEU A 226 -1.14 13.52 -9.74
N ALA A 227 -2.14 14.41 -9.65
CA ALA A 227 -2.73 14.81 -8.38
C ALA A 227 -3.34 13.60 -7.65
N THR A 228 -4.06 12.75 -8.36
CA THR A 228 -4.64 11.50 -7.82
C THR A 228 -3.55 10.54 -7.36
N ALA A 229 -2.46 10.40 -8.13
CA ALA A 229 -1.34 9.54 -7.76
C ALA A 229 -0.67 10.02 -6.47
N LEU A 230 -0.29 11.31 -6.39
CA LEU A 230 0.34 11.88 -5.18
C LEU A 230 -0.59 11.79 -3.97
N PHE A 231 -1.87 12.08 -4.16
CA PHE A 231 -2.87 11.95 -3.11
C PHE A 231 -2.97 10.51 -2.60
N TYR A 232 -3.03 9.53 -3.50
CA TYR A 232 -3.12 8.13 -3.15
C TYR A 232 -1.81 7.61 -2.53
N GLY A 233 -0.65 8.11 -2.96
CA GLY A 233 0.65 7.84 -2.33
C GLY A 233 0.64 8.22 -0.85
N ILE A 234 0.31 9.47 -0.53
CA ILE A 234 0.16 9.95 0.85
C ILE A 234 -0.86 9.09 1.61
N LYS A 235 -2.05 8.86 1.03
CA LYS A 235 -3.11 8.06 1.65
C LYS A 235 -2.63 6.64 1.97
N SER A 236 -1.95 5.97 1.04
CA SER A 236 -1.55 4.59 1.18
C SER A 236 -0.52 4.40 2.29
N ASP A 237 0.46 5.28 2.36
CA ASP A 237 1.62 5.08 3.24
C ASP A 237 1.32 5.50 4.69
N THR A 238 0.56 6.59 4.83
CA THR A 238 0.02 7.06 6.11
C THR A 238 -1.20 6.27 6.60
N ARG A 239 -1.68 5.27 5.84
CA ARG A 239 -2.93 4.53 6.11
C ARG A 239 -4.12 5.46 6.36
N ASP A 240 -4.38 6.32 5.39
CA ASP A 240 -5.42 7.35 5.43
C ASP A 240 -5.24 8.30 6.62
N LEU A 241 -4.00 8.81 6.80
CA LEU A 241 -3.61 9.69 7.90
C LEU A 241 -3.76 9.05 9.30
N GLY A 242 -3.87 7.72 9.38
CA GLY A 242 -4.02 6.96 10.63
C GLY A 242 -2.70 6.45 11.24
N ARG A 243 -1.58 6.54 10.51
CA ARG A 243 -0.26 6.04 10.93
C ARG A 243 0.84 6.95 10.41
N GLU A 244 1.86 7.20 11.25
CA GLU A 244 3.11 7.88 10.85
C GLU A 244 2.81 9.15 10.04
N VAL A 245 1.93 9.99 10.58
CA VAL A 245 1.41 11.19 9.93
C VAL A 245 1.98 12.43 10.61
N GLU A 246 2.27 13.47 9.83
CA GLU A 246 2.71 14.78 10.28
C GLU A 246 1.84 15.89 9.65
N GLY A 247 1.98 17.13 10.12
CA GLY A 247 1.15 18.25 9.64
C GLY A 247 1.34 18.53 8.15
N ALA A 248 2.53 18.27 7.61
CA ALA A 248 2.82 18.38 6.18
C ALA A 248 1.97 17.41 5.33
N ASP A 249 1.71 16.19 5.82
CA ASP A 249 0.89 15.21 5.11
C ASP A 249 -0.55 15.68 5.03
N VAL A 250 -1.12 16.15 6.14
CA VAL A 250 -2.50 16.69 6.19
C VAL A 250 -2.64 17.88 5.25
N ASP A 251 -1.67 18.79 5.25
CA ASP A 251 -1.66 19.97 4.40
C ASP A 251 -1.59 19.61 2.91
N CYS A 252 -0.71 18.68 2.53
CA CYS A 252 -0.58 18.25 1.14
C CYS A 252 -1.80 17.44 0.68
N TYR A 253 -2.33 16.56 1.54
CA TYR A 253 -3.53 15.78 1.30
C TYR A 253 -4.72 16.71 0.99
N ASN A 254 -4.91 17.75 1.80
CA ASN A 254 -5.96 18.76 1.59
C ASN A 254 -5.70 19.63 0.34
N TRP A 255 -4.45 19.99 0.06
CA TRP A 255 -4.11 20.77 -1.13
C TRP A 255 -4.37 19.99 -2.44
N LEU A 256 -4.07 18.70 -2.47
CA LEU A 256 -4.28 17.83 -3.64
C LEU A 256 -5.75 17.46 -3.83
N PHE A 257 -6.52 17.30 -2.74
CA PHE A 257 -7.88 16.76 -2.76
C PHE A 257 -8.82 17.38 -3.82
N PRO A 258 -8.82 18.70 -4.09
CA PRO A 258 -9.66 19.30 -5.12
C PRO A 258 -9.32 18.90 -6.56
N TYR A 259 -8.08 18.47 -6.81
CA TYR A 259 -7.59 18.10 -8.15
C TYR A 259 -7.68 16.60 -8.43
N VAL A 260 -8.06 15.80 -7.44
CA VAL A 260 -8.17 14.33 -7.55
C VAL A 260 -9.36 13.93 -8.42
N ASP A 261 -9.14 13.03 -9.37
CA ASP A 261 -10.20 12.29 -10.02
C ASP A 261 -10.72 11.20 -9.06
N LYS A 262 -11.84 11.50 -8.42
CA LYS A 262 -12.47 10.61 -7.42
C LYS A 262 -12.92 9.27 -8.01
N GLN A 263 -13.33 9.24 -9.27
CA GLN A 263 -13.74 8.00 -9.92
C GLN A 263 -12.53 7.12 -10.24
N ALA A 264 -11.44 7.73 -10.70
CA ALA A 264 -10.17 7.03 -10.87
C ALA A 264 -9.66 6.48 -9.54
N LEU A 265 -9.64 7.30 -8.48
CA LEU A 265 -9.25 6.89 -7.14
C LEU A 265 -10.05 5.67 -6.65
N SER A 266 -11.39 5.72 -6.77
CA SER A 266 -12.25 4.60 -6.36
C SER A 266 -11.94 3.30 -7.11
N ARG A 267 -11.63 3.37 -8.41
CA ARG A 267 -11.22 2.18 -9.19
C ARG A 267 -9.84 1.64 -8.80
N ILE A 268 -8.97 2.50 -8.26
CA ILE A 268 -7.63 2.11 -7.79
C ILE A 268 -7.73 1.44 -6.42
N GLU A 269 -8.56 1.99 -5.52
CA GLU A 269 -8.82 1.45 -4.18
C GLU A 269 -9.64 0.15 -4.21
N HIS A 270 -10.44 -0.04 -5.26
CA HIS A 270 -11.29 -1.21 -5.44
C HIS A 270 -11.04 -1.86 -6.81
N PRO A 271 -9.83 -2.40 -7.04
CA PRO A 271 -9.47 -2.98 -8.32
C PRO A 271 -10.21 -4.29 -8.55
N GLN A 272 -10.50 -4.60 -9.82
CA GLN A 272 -10.96 -5.94 -10.20
C GLN A 272 -9.82 -6.95 -10.07
N VAL A 273 -10.07 -8.05 -9.36
CA VAL A 273 -9.11 -9.13 -9.14
C VAL A 273 -9.56 -10.43 -9.82
N PRO A 274 -8.63 -11.27 -10.31
CA PRO A 274 -8.99 -12.53 -10.97
C PRO A 274 -9.46 -13.58 -9.97
N GLY A 275 -10.25 -14.58 -10.39
CA GLY A 275 -10.76 -15.65 -9.51
C GLY A 275 -9.69 -16.37 -8.68
N ARG A 276 -8.49 -16.55 -9.23
CA ARG A 276 -7.32 -17.13 -8.53
C ARG A 276 -6.87 -16.34 -7.29
N TYR A 277 -7.22 -15.05 -7.20
CA TYR A 277 -7.03 -14.23 -6.00
C TYR A 277 -7.86 -14.80 -4.83
N PHE A 278 -9.16 -15.02 -5.04
CA PHE A 278 -10.04 -15.60 -4.04
C PHE A 278 -9.66 -17.04 -3.71
N ALA A 279 -9.24 -17.83 -4.70
CA ALA A 279 -8.73 -19.18 -4.46
C ALA A 279 -7.49 -19.19 -3.54
N ALA A 280 -6.59 -18.21 -3.69
CA ALA A 280 -5.42 -18.08 -2.82
C ALA A 280 -5.83 -17.74 -1.37
N TYR A 281 -6.79 -16.84 -1.17
CA TYR A 281 -7.33 -16.51 0.16
C TYR A 281 -8.06 -17.68 0.81
N HIS A 282 -8.91 -18.38 0.05
CA HIS A 282 -9.59 -19.59 0.52
C HIS A 282 -8.57 -20.62 1.03
N ARG A 283 -7.57 -20.94 0.21
CA ARG A 283 -6.47 -21.84 0.60
C ARG A 283 -5.73 -21.35 1.83
N ALA A 284 -5.45 -20.05 1.91
CA ALA A 284 -4.76 -19.47 3.06
C ALA A 284 -5.55 -19.68 4.36
N TYR A 285 -6.86 -19.44 4.35
CA TYR A 285 -7.70 -19.60 5.54
C TYR A 285 -7.84 -21.07 5.97
N GLU A 286 -7.96 -22.00 5.02
CA GLU A 286 -8.00 -23.45 5.33
C GLU A 286 -6.67 -23.97 5.91
N ARG A 287 -5.55 -23.43 5.43
CA ARG A 287 -4.20 -23.86 5.84
C ARG A 287 -3.66 -23.10 7.04
N ALA A 288 -4.25 -21.97 7.41
CA ALA A 288 -3.81 -21.18 8.55
C ALA A 288 -3.92 -22.00 9.86
N ARG A 289 -2.88 -21.90 10.69
CA ARG A 289 -2.77 -22.57 11.99
C ARG A 289 -2.48 -21.55 13.07
N LEU A 290 -3.28 -21.57 14.14
CA LEU A 290 -3.11 -20.79 15.34
C LEU A 290 -2.10 -21.47 16.27
N HIS A 291 -1.22 -20.67 16.85
CA HIS A 291 -0.18 -21.12 17.79
C HIS A 291 -0.19 -20.27 19.06
N GLY A 292 0.44 -20.78 20.12
CA GLY A 292 0.63 -20.03 21.37
C GLY A 292 -0.68 -19.60 22.02
N LYS A 293 -1.70 -20.47 22.02
CA LYS A 293 -3.06 -20.16 22.51
C LYS A 293 -3.73 -19.00 21.74
N GLY A 294 -3.49 -18.92 20.43
CA GLY A 294 -4.09 -17.89 19.57
C GLY A 294 -3.30 -16.58 19.50
N GLN A 295 -2.06 -16.55 19.99
CA GLN A 295 -1.20 -15.36 19.91
C GLN A 295 -0.50 -15.19 18.56
N GLY A 296 -0.37 -16.27 17.78
CA GLY A 296 0.28 -16.26 16.48
C GLY A 296 -0.50 -17.08 15.46
N VAL A 297 -0.37 -16.72 14.19
CA VAL A 297 -0.89 -17.53 13.08
C VAL A 297 0.21 -17.75 12.04
N ILE A 298 0.32 -18.99 11.56
CA ILE A 298 1.21 -19.36 10.47
C ILE A 298 0.38 -19.93 9.32
N VAL A 299 0.73 -19.55 8.09
CA VAL A 299 0.16 -20.15 6.88
C VAL A 299 1.25 -20.39 5.83
N ASP A 300 1.28 -21.61 5.30
CA ASP A 300 1.95 -21.92 4.03
C ASP A 300 0.89 -22.01 2.92
N MET A 301 0.92 -21.04 2.01
CA MET A 301 0.00 -20.94 0.88
C MET A 301 0.35 -21.93 -0.25
N GLY A 302 1.48 -22.63 -0.16
CA GLY A 302 2.04 -23.43 -1.24
C GLY A 302 2.43 -22.56 -2.43
N GLU A 303 2.24 -23.07 -3.65
CA GLU A 303 2.50 -22.27 -4.85
C GLU A 303 1.49 -21.13 -5.00
N VAL A 304 2.00 -19.92 -5.16
CA VAL A 304 1.21 -18.70 -5.39
C VAL A 304 1.40 -18.22 -6.82
N TYR A 305 0.36 -17.58 -7.39
CA TYR A 305 0.41 -17.07 -8.76
C TYR A 305 1.12 -15.71 -8.88
N VAL A 306 1.32 -15.04 -7.75
CA VAL A 306 1.95 -13.73 -7.61
C VAL A 306 2.51 -13.64 -6.19
N PRO A 307 3.76 -13.22 -5.97
CA PRO A 307 4.38 -13.25 -4.64
C PRO A 307 3.71 -12.27 -3.65
N GLU A 308 3.13 -11.17 -4.15
CA GLU A 308 2.49 -10.12 -3.34
C GLU A 308 1.24 -10.58 -2.57
N ILE A 309 0.65 -11.72 -2.93
CA ILE A 309 -0.46 -12.30 -2.15
C ILE A 309 0.00 -12.76 -0.75
N VAL A 310 1.28 -13.10 -0.59
CA VAL A 310 1.85 -13.55 0.70
C VAL A 310 1.79 -12.43 1.75
N PRO A 311 2.33 -11.22 1.49
CA PRO A 311 2.17 -10.10 2.42
C PRO A 311 0.73 -9.63 2.62
N GLU A 312 -0.12 -9.69 1.58
CA GLU A 312 -1.55 -9.35 1.72
C GLU A 312 -2.29 -10.31 2.67
N VAL A 313 -2.01 -11.62 2.59
CA VAL A 313 -2.58 -12.61 3.51
C VAL A 313 -2.07 -12.43 4.93
N ALA A 314 -0.75 -12.22 5.12
CA ALA A 314 -0.19 -11.94 6.44
C ALA A 314 -0.84 -10.70 7.08
N GLU A 315 -0.96 -9.62 6.32
CA GLU A 315 -1.61 -8.37 6.76
C GLU A 315 -3.08 -8.57 7.11
N LYS A 316 -3.82 -9.37 6.34
CA LYS A 316 -5.21 -9.69 6.69
C LYS A 316 -5.31 -10.55 7.95
N LEU A 317 -4.42 -11.52 8.12
CA LEU A 317 -4.47 -12.43 9.26
C LEU A 317 -4.07 -11.77 10.58
N VAL A 318 -3.20 -10.75 10.58
CA VAL A 318 -2.78 -10.06 11.81
C VAL A 318 -3.93 -9.25 12.46
N SER A 319 -5.02 -9.02 11.71
CA SER A 319 -6.22 -8.36 12.24
C SER A 319 -7.13 -9.28 13.05
N LEU A 320 -6.80 -10.57 13.20
CA LEU A 320 -7.56 -11.49 14.05
C LEU A 320 -7.51 -11.02 15.51
N GLU A 321 -8.62 -11.16 16.24
CA GLU A 321 -8.68 -10.77 17.65
C GLU A 321 -7.58 -11.49 18.45
N ARG A 322 -6.91 -10.74 19.35
CA ARG A 322 -5.86 -11.24 20.27
C ARG A 322 -4.55 -11.69 19.60
N LEU A 323 -4.46 -11.62 18.28
CA LEU A 323 -3.24 -11.98 17.57
C LEU A 323 -2.14 -10.96 17.83
N ARG A 324 -0.93 -11.44 18.11
CA ARG A 324 0.28 -10.62 18.26
C ARG A 324 1.13 -10.61 17.00
N TRP A 325 1.06 -11.67 16.20
CA TRP A 325 1.83 -11.79 14.97
C TRP A 325 1.20 -12.74 13.97
N SER A 326 1.46 -12.51 12.69
CA SER A 326 1.11 -13.40 11.59
C SER A 326 2.31 -13.64 10.68
N LEU A 327 2.44 -14.87 10.23
CA LEU A 327 3.47 -15.32 9.29
C LEU A 327 2.80 -16.01 8.11
N ALA A 328 2.97 -15.46 6.92
CA ALA A 328 2.57 -16.12 5.68
C ALA A 328 3.80 -16.48 4.86
N THR A 329 3.75 -17.64 4.22
CA THR A 329 4.73 -18.09 3.23
C THR A 329 4.06 -18.56 1.96
N GLY A 330 4.76 -18.45 0.83
CA GLY A 330 4.28 -18.94 -0.46
C GLY A 330 5.40 -19.06 -1.48
N ALA A 331 5.36 -20.10 -2.31
CA ALA A 331 6.38 -20.39 -3.30
C ALA A 331 6.06 -19.72 -4.65
N TYR A 332 7.05 -19.06 -5.24
CA TYR A 332 6.92 -18.46 -6.57
C TYR A 332 8.27 -18.51 -7.29
N ARG A 333 8.29 -19.08 -8.51
CA ARG A 333 9.45 -19.13 -9.42
C ARG A 333 10.77 -19.55 -8.76
N GLY A 334 10.75 -20.61 -7.95
CA GLY A 334 11.98 -21.14 -7.33
C GLY A 334 12.42 -20.42 -6.04
N GLU A 335 11.64 -19.47 -5.55
CA GLU A 335 11.86 -18.79 -4.27
C GLU A 335 10.66 -19.02 -3.33
N LEU A 336 10.93 -19.12 -2.02
CA LEU A 336 9.93 -19.04 -0.97
C LEU A 336 9.83 -17.58 -0.52
N TYR A 337 8.67 -16.96 -0.72
CA TYR A 337 8.36 -15.64 -0.19
C TYR A 337 7.78 -15.77 1.20
N LEU A 338 8.15 -14.84 2.07
CA LEU A 338 7.73 -14.78 3.46
C LEU A 338 7.31 -13.36 3.82
N SER A 339 6.26 -13.24 4.62
CA SER A 339 5.84 -11.99 5.23
C SER A 339 5.47 -12.18 6.69
N LEU A 340 6.10 -11.40 7.55
CA LEU A 340 5.81 -11.28 8.98
C LEU A 340 5.09 -9.94 9.23
N ARG A 341 4.03 -9.99 10.04
CA ARG A 341 3.34 -8.82 10.59
C ARG A 341 3.22 -8.96 12.10
N LEU A 342 3.42 -7.87 12.82
CA LEU A 342 3.38 -7.79 14.27
C LEU A 342 2.36 -6.73 14.70
N ASN A 343 1.59 -7.02 15.75
CA ASN A 343 0.86 -6.00 16.51
C ASN A 343 1.71 -5.47 17.69
N ASP A 344 2.72 -6.22 18.13
CA ASP A 344 3.64 -5.80 19.17
C ASP A 344 4.78 -4.94 18.61
N ARG A 345 4.72 -3.63 18.88
CA ARG A 345 5.72 -2.64 18.44
C ARG A 345 7.09 -2.76 19.11
N ARG A 346 7.25 -3.59 20.15
CA ARG A 346 8.53 -3.78 20.86
C ARG A 346 9.48 -4.70 20.09
N ILE A 347 8.94 -5.51 19.18
CA ILE A 347 9.71 -6.49 18.40
C ILE A 347 10.02 -5.88 17.04
N ASN A 348 11.29 -5.98 16.62
CA ASN A 348 11.70 -5.56 15.28
C ASN A 348 11.59 -6.75 14.30
N ALA A 349 10.52 -6.76 13.51
CA ALA A 349 10.25 -7.75 12.48
C ALA A 349 11.41 -7.87 11.48
N GLY A 350 12.00 -6.75 11.06
CA GLY A 350 13.08 -6.72 10.07
C GLY A 350 14.33 -7.45 10.55
N ARG A 351 14.72 -7.22 11.81
CA ARG A 351 15.83 -7.94 12.45
C ARG A 351 15.54 -9.43 12.50
N LEU A 352 14.36 -9.80 13.00
CA LEU A 352 13.99 -11.20 13.20
C LEU A 352 13.94 -11.99 11.88
N VAL A 353 13.30 -11.42 10.86
CA VAL A 353 13.23 -12.04 9.52
C VAL A 353 14.62 -12.21 8.92
N ARG A 354 15.51 -11.22 9.07
CA ARG A 354 16.89 -11.32 8.59
C ARG A 354 17.68 -12.40 9.30
N GLU A 355 17.62 -12.47 10.62
CA GLU A 355 18.32 -13.48 11.42
C GLU A 355 17.89 -14.91 11.06
N ILE A 356 16.60 -15.14 10.82
CA ILE A 356 16.06 -16.45 10.45
C ILE A 356 16.36 -16.81 8.99
N CYS A 357 16.28 -15.85 8.07
CA CYS A 357 16.37 -16.13 6.63
C CYS A 357 17.79 -16.10 6.06
N ALA A 358 18.72 -15.33 6.66
CA ALA A 358 20.09 -15.23 6.16
C ALA A 358 20.85 -16.58 6.12
N PRO A 359 20.73 -17.47 7.14
CA PRO A 359 21.33 -18.81 7.08
C PRO A 359 20.78 -19.69 5.95
N LEU A 360 19.57 -19.38 5.46
CA LEU A 360 18.93 -20.09 4.34
C LEU A 360 19.31 -19.50 2.97
N GLY A 361 20.26 -18.55 2.93
CA GLY A 361 20.61 -17.81 1.72
C GLY A 361 19.56 -16.79 1.29
N GLY A 362 18.63 -16.44 2.20
CA GLY A 362 17.55 -15.52 1.92
C GLY A 362 17.94 -14.04 1.99
N SER A 363 17.24 -13.22 1.20
CA SER A 363 17.31 -11.77 1.25
C SER A 363 16.07 -11.23 1.98
N ALA A 364 16.27 -10.34 2.95
CA ALA A 364 15.23 -9.83 3.84
C ALA A 364 15.18 -8.30 3.85
N GLY A 365 13.96 -7.75 3.96
CA GLY A 365 13.69 -6.32 4.07
C GLY A 365 12.56 -6.01 5.06
N GLY A 366 12.38 -4.72 5.34
CA GLY A 366 11.36 -4.20 6.26
C GLY A 366 11.91 -3.69 7.60
N HIS A 367 11.05 -3.04 8.38
CA HIS A 367 11.37 -2.43 9.67
C HIS A 367 10.17 -2.43 10.62
N GLY A 368 10.45 -2.24 11.92
CA GLY A 368 9.41 -2.13 12.94
C GLY A 368 8.51 -3.36 12.99
N ALA A 369 7.22 -3.17 12.76
CA ALA A 369 6.20 -4.22 12.90
C ALA A 369 5.98 -5.09 11.65
N MET A 370 6.71 -4.84 10.55
CA MET A 370 6.48 -5.52 9.27
C MET A 370 7.80 -5.85 8.58
N ALA A 371 7.94 -7.08 8.11
CA ALA A 371 9.10 -7.50 7.35
C ALA A 371 8.76 -8.64 6.38
N GLY A 372 9.61 -8.83 5.38
CA GLY A 372 9.49 -9.90 4.42
C GLY A 372 10.85 -10.41 3.96
N ALA A 373 10.85 -11.59 3.38
CA ALA A 373 12.05 -12.17 2.80
C ALA A 373 11.71 -13.03 1.58
N ARG A 374 12.73 -13.28 0.77
CA ARG A 374 12.74 -14.32 -0.25
C ARG A 374 13.89 -15.27 0.03
N VAL A 375 13.60 -16.56 0.06
CA VAL A 375 14.57 -17.64 0.32
C VAL A 375 14.66 -18.50 -0.94
N PRO A 376 15.86 -18.64 -1.56
CA PRO A 376 16.04 -19.53 -2.69
C PRO A 376 15.71 -20.97 -2.30
N LEU A 377 14.85 -21.64 -3.08
CA LEU A 377 14.50 -23.04 -2.79
C LEU A 377 15.67 -23.99 -3.08
N SER A 378 16.52 -23.66 -4.06
CA SER A 378 17.74 -24.43 -4.39
C SER A 378 17.48 -25.94 -4.56
N GLY A 379 16.36 -26.30 -5.21
CA GLY A 379 15.94 -27.69 -5.42
C GLY A 379 15.25 -28.37 -4.24
N ARG A 380 15.15 -27.70 -3.08
CA ARG A 380 14.40 -28.20 -1.91
C ARG A 380 12.89 -28.06 -2.14
N PRO A 381 12.06 -29.00 -1.65
CA PRO A 381 10.61 -28.85 -1.69
C PRO A 381 10.16 -27.59 -0.93
N PRO A 382 9.28 -26.75 -1.50
CA PRO A 382 8.85 -25.52 -0.85
C PRO A 382 8.26 -25.72 0.55
N SER A 383 7.46 -26.77 0.73
CA SER A 383 6.84 -27.12 2.02
C SER A 383 7.88 -27.41 3.11
N LYS A 384 9.04 -27.98 2.76
CA LYS A 384 10.11 -28.27 3.73
C LYS A 384 10.85 -27.02 4.17
N VAL A 385 11.08 -26.09 3.25
CA VAL A 385 11.67 -24.78 3.60
C VAL A 385 10.67 -23.97 4.43
N ALA A 386 9.39 -24.00 4.08
CA ALA A 386 8.34 -23.33 4.85
C ALA A 386 8.18 -23.89 6.27
N GLU A 387 8.27 -25.22 6.44
CA GLU A 387 8.26 -25.89 7.75
C GLU A 387 9.46 -25.47 8.62
N GLU A 388 10.67 -25.48 8.08
CA GLU A 388 11.90 -25.03 8.78
C GLU A 388 11.78 -23.57 9.24
N VAL A 389 11.29 -22.70 8.36
CA VAL A 389 11.05 -21.29 8.64
C VAL A 389 9.98 -21.13 9.73
N ALA A 390 8.84 -21.81 9.61
CA ALA A 390 7.77 -21.76 10.59
C ALA A 390 8.26 -22.16 11.98
N GLU A 391 9.02 -23.25 12.08
CA GLU A 391 9.61 -23.67 13.35
C GLU A 391 10.59 -22.65 13.93
N ALA A 392 11.44 -22.04 13.10
CA ALA A 392 12.37 -21.01 13.54
C ALA A 392 11.63 -19.81 14.14
N PHE A 393 10.53 -19.36 13.52
CA PHE A 393 9.70 -18.29 14.06
C PHE A 393 8.98 -18.71 15.36
N LEU A 394 8.45 -19.93 15.45
CA LEU A 394 7.84 -20.42 16.68
C LEU A 394 8.83 -20.39 17.84
N ARG A 395 10.06 -20.88 17.62
CA ARG A 395 11.15 -20.81 18.61
C ARG A 395 11.47 -19.37 19.00
N ALA A 396 11.60 -18.47 18.02
CA ALA A 396 11.92 -17.06 18.27
C ALA A 396 10.82 -16.31 19.05
N PHE A 397 9.55 -16.70 18.88
CA PHE A 397 8.44 -16.15 19.67
C PHE A 397 8.19 -16.88 20.99
N HIS A 398 9.05 -17.83 21.38
CA HIS A 398 8.89 -18.67 22.56
C HIS A 398 7.55 -19.44 22.58
N VAL A 399 7.11 -19.86 21.41
CA VAL A 399 5.90 -20.67 21.22
C VAL A 399 6.29 -22.12 20.94
N ARG A 400 5.59 -23.07 21.55
CA ARG A 400 5.82 -24.51 21.32
C ARG A 400 5.67 -24.85 19.84
N THR A 401 6.66 -25.55 19.28
CA THR A 401 6.60 -26.09 17.92
C THR A 401 5.55 -27.19 17.80
N GLY A 402 4.99 -27.36 16.60
CA GLY A 402 3.95 -28.36 16.33
C GLY A 402 2.93 -27.85 15.31
N PRO A 403 1.88 -28.65 15.02
CA PRO A 403 0.95 -28.39 13.92
C PRO A 403 0.00 -27.20 14.13
N GLY A 404 -0.09 -26.65 15.35
CA GLY A 404 -1.04 -25.61 15.71
C GLY A 404 -2.50 -26.08 15.66
N VAL A 405 -3.43 -25.14 15.84
CA VAL A 405 -4.88 -25.38 15.78
C VAL A 405 -5.41 -24.78 14.48
N PRO A 406 -6.22 -25.49 13.67
CA PRO A 406 -6.83 -24.91 12.47
C PRO A 406 -7.56 -23.60 12.76
N LEU A 407 -7.33 -22.57 11.93
CA LEU A 407 -8.04 -21.29 12.02
C LEU A 407 -9.54 -21.48 11.71
N VAL A 408 -9.83 -22.18 10.61
CA VAL A 408 -11.18 -22.57 10.22
C VAL A 408 -11.35 -24.05 10.60
N PRO A 409 -12.46 -24.41 11.28
CA PRO A 409 -12.77 -25.82 11.54
C PRO A 409 -12.79 -26.61 10.25
N GLN A 410 -12.10 -27.75 10.22
CA GLN A 410 -12.23 -28.69 9.11
C GLN A 410 -13.59 -29.39 9.29
N THR A 411 -14.44 -29.26 8.27
CA THR A 411 -15.75 -29.92 8.23
C THR A 411 -15.63 -31.31 7.64
#